data_AF-A0A2G2BST9-F1
#
_entry.id   AF-A0A2G2BST9-F1
#
_cell.length_a   1.000
_cell.length_b   1.000
_cell.length_c   1.000
_cell.angle_alpha   90.00
_cell.angle_beta   90.00
_cell.angle_gamma   90.00
#
_symmetry.space_group_name_H-M   'P 1'
#
loop_
_entity.id
_entity.type
_entity.pdbx_description
1 polymer ?
#
loop_
_entity_poly.entity_id
_entity_poly.type
_entity_poly.pdbx_seq_one_letter_code
_entity_poly.pdbx_strand_id
1 'polypeptide(L)'
;MAKTIHLEKNRFGYFQPISKFDESLCQDLPEGKSLKAKITLARSVPYNGRYWVMLTKVIKNQNYFPSAEVLHGAIKRKLGYSTTYRFRDGTEYHHEESTAFDSMDQIQFQLFYEQALQLICEEIIPNLDSDVLRKEMEGFL
;
A
#
# COMPACT_ATOMS: atom_id res chain seq x y z
N MET A 1 2.72 26.67 -3.45
CA MET A 1 2.15 25.31 -3.53
C MET A 1 3.08 24.45 -4.36
N ALA A 2 3.30 23.18 -4.00
CA ALA A 2 4.07 22.27 -4.84
C ALA A 2 3.29 22.01 -6.14
N LYS A 3 3.92 22.23 -7.30
CA LYS A 3 3.35 21.90 -8.61
C LYS A 3 3.50 20.38 -8.80
N THR A 4 2.41 19.69 -9.11
CA THR A 4 2.43 18.26 -9.50
C THR A 4 2.56 18.19 -11.02
N ILE A 5 3.48 17.35 -11.51
CA ILE A 5 3.67 17.10 -12.94
C ILE A 5 3.40 15.62 -13.18
N HIS A 6 2.49 15.31 -14.10
CA HIS A 6 2.16 13.95 -14.47
C HIS A 6 3.07 13.47 -15.60
N LEU A 7 3.77 12.37 -15.35
CA LEU A 7 4.76 11.80 -16.26
C LEU A 7 4.45 10.33 -16.55
N GLU A 8 4.69 9.90 -17.79
CA GLU A 8 4.70 8.49 -18.16
C GLU A 8 6.13 8.02 -18.42
N LYS A 9 6.42 6.77 -18.05
CA LYS A 9 7.71 6.14 -18.29
C LYS A 9 7.68 5.41 -19.63
N ASN A 10 8.54 5.80 -20.56
CA ASN A 10 8.66 5.11 -21.84
C ASN A 10 9.50 3.82 -21.73
N ARG A 11 9.53 3.02 -22.80
CA ARG A 11 10.26 1.75 -22.87
C ARG A 11 11.77 1.84 -22.64
N PHE A 12 12.36 3.02 -22.81
CA PHE A 12 13.79 3.27 -22.60
C PHE A 12 14.11 3.75 -21.18
N GLY A 13 13.09 3.90 -20.33
CA GLY A 13 13.24 4.32 -18.94
C GLY A 13 13.22 5.83 -18.72
N TYR A 14 12.97 6.63 -19.75
CA TYR A 14 12.81 8.08 -19.60
C TYR A 14 11.37 8.43 -19.23
N PHE A 15 11.22 9.48 -18.42
CA PHE A 15 9.92 10.04 -18.07
C PHE A 15 9.59 11.21 -19.00
N GLN A 16 8.37 11.22 -19.54
CA GLN A 16 7.87 12.28 -20.42
C GLN A 16 6.53 12.83 -19.92
N PRO A 17 6.25 14.14 -20.10
CA PRO A 17 4.97 14.73 -19.75
C PRO A 17 3.80 14.06 -20.48
N ILE A 18 2.70 13.81 -19.77
CA ILE A 18 1.51 13.18 -20.38
C ILE A 18 0.62 14.17 -21.12
N SER A 19 0.76 15.47 -20.85
CA SER A 19 -0.04 16.52 -21.45
C SER A 19 0.79 17.76 -21.79
N LYS A 20 0.27 18.61 -22.68
CA LYS A 20 0.87 19.91 -23.01
C LYS A 20 1.00 20.83 -21.80
N PHE A 21 0.11 20.67 -20.82
CA PHE A 21 0.19 21.44 -19.57
C PHE A 21 1.37 20.98 -18.73
N ASP A 22 1.56 19.66 -18.56
CA ASP A 22 2.71 19.08 -17.87
C ASP A 22 4.04 19.43 -18.57
N GLU A 23 4.04 19.51 -19.89
CA GLU A 23 5.20 19.95 -20.69
C GLU A 23 5.60 21.39 -20.36
N SER A 24 4.63 22.31 -20.28
CA SER A 24 4.88 23.69 -19.85
C SER A 24 5.41 23.74 -18.42
N LEU A 25 4.90 22.91 -17.52
CA LEU A 25 5.42 22.83 -16.14
C LEU A 25 6.86 22.31 -16.09
N CYS A 26 7.24 21.40 -16.97
CA CYS A 26 8.62 20.94 -17.11
C CYS A 26 9.55 22.05 -17.63
N GLN A 27 9.09 22.87 -18.57
CA GLN A 27 9.88 23.99 -19.11
C GLN A 27 10.13 25.09 -18.06
N ASP A 28 9.23 25.26 -17.09
CA ASP A 28 9.40 26.18 -15.96
C ASP A 28 10.50 25.75 -14.97
N LEU A 29 10.97 24.49 -15.02
CA LEU A 29 11.95 23.97 -14.07
C LEU A 29 13.37 24.46 -14.42
N PRO A 30 14.22 24.74 -13.41
CA PRO A 30 15.57 25.24 -13.66
C PRO A 30 16.45 24.20 -14.34
N GLU A 31 17.06 24.58 -15.45
CA GLU A 31 18.00 23.74 -16.20
C GLU A 31 19.28 23.45 -15.38
N GLY A 32 19.82 22.23 -15.51
CA GLY A 32 21.09 21.83 -14.90
C GLY A 32 21.08 21.66 -13.38
N LYS A 33 19.90 21.74 -12.73
CA LYS A 33 19.75 21.53 -11.28
C LYS A 33 19.23 20.13 -10.98
N SER A 34 19.76 19.52 -9.93
CA SER A 34 19.20 18.28 -9.39
C SER A 34 17.84 18.56 -8.75
N LEU A 35 16.81 17.86 -9.22
CA LEU A 35 15.45 17.96 -8.70
C LEU A 35 15.13 16.74 -7.83
N LYS A 36 14.29 16.94 -6.80
CA LYS A 36 13.71 15.85 -6.01
C LYS A 36 12.30 15.58 -6.52
N ALA A 37 12.04 14.37 -7.00
CA ALA A 37 10.72 13.93 -7.41
C ALA A 37 10.10 12.99 -6.35
N LYS A 38 8.77 13.09 -6.18
CA LYS A 38 7.97 12.09 -5.47
C LYS A 38 7.08 11.41 -6.50
N ILE A 39 7.25 10.10 -6.68
CA ILE A 39 6.44 9.31 -7.63
C ILE A 39 5.18 8.87 -6.89
N THR A 40 4.02 9.14 -7.49
CA THR A 40 2.73 8.64 -7.03
C THR A 40 2.00 8.00 -8.20
N LEU A 41 1.27 6.92 -7.93
CA LEU A 41 0.45 6.21 -8.93
C LEU A 41 -0.99 6.13 -8.43
N ALA A 42 -1.95 6.29 -9.34
CA ALA A 42 -3.36 6.09 -9.02
C ALA A 42 -3.58 4.67 -8.49
N ARG A 43 -4.35 4.56 -7.41
CA ARG A 43 -4.63 3.27 -6.77
C ARG A 43 -5.44 2.38 -7.71
N SER A 44 -4.97 1.15 -7.92
CA SER A 44 -5.65 0.16 -8.74
C SER A 44 -6.76 -0.50 -7.92
N VAL A 45 -8.03 -0.27 -8.31
CA VAL A 45 -9.21 -0.84 -7.66
C VAL A 45 -9.19 -2.38 -7.61
N PRO A 46 -8.79 -3.11 -8.69
CA PRO A 46 -8.68 -4.56 -8.65
C PRO A 46 -7.69 -5.09 -7.60
N TYR A 47 -6.58 -4.37 -7.36
CA TYR A 47 -5.58 -4.77 -6.37
C TYR A 47 -6.10 -4.71 -4.93
N ASN A 48 -6.97 -3.74 -4.63
CA ASN A 48 -7.64 -3.69 -3.33
C ASN A 48 -8.57 -4.89 -3.15
N GLY A 49 -9.30 -5.28 -4.21
CA GLY A 49 -10.14 -6.48 -4.20
C GLY A 49 -9.36 -7.75 -3.84
N ARG A 50 -8.21 -7.97 -4.48
CA ARG A 50 -7.33 -9.13 -4.21
C ARG A 50 -6.90 -9.20 -2.74
N TYR A 51 -6.55 -8.06 -2.14
CA TYR A 51 -6.19 -8.00 -0.73
C TYR A 51 -7.32 -8.52 0.17
N TRP A 52 -8.56 -8.10 -0.06
CA TRP A 52 -9.69 -8.58 0.74
C TRP A 52 -10.03 -10.06 0.49
N VAL A 53 -9.85 -10.55 -0.74
CA VAL A 53 -9.97 -11.98 -1.05
C VAL A 53 -8.93 -12.80 -0.26
N MET A 54 -7.69 -12.32 -0.21
CA MET A 54 -6.62 -12.95 0.58
C MET A 54 -7.00 -13.03 2.05
N LEU A 55 -7.42 -11.91 2.67
CA LEU A 55 -7.83 -11.92 4.08
C LEU A 55 -8.98 -12.88 4.35
N THR A 56 -9.97 -12.92 3.46
CA THR A 56 -11.12 -13.83 3.57
C THR A 56 -10.69 -15.29 3.55
N LYS A 57 -9.70 -15.66 2.72
CA LYS A 57 -9.13 -17.01 2.70
C LYS A 57 -8.33 -17.32 3.97
N VAL A 58 -7.53 -16.37 4.43
CA VAL A 58 -6.75 -16.52 5.67
C VAL A 58 -7.69 -16.79 6.84
N ILE A 59 -8.76 -15.99 6.98
CA ILE A 59 -9.76 -16.16 8.06
C ILE A 59 -10.36 -17.57 8.09
N LYS A 60 -10.60 -18.20 6.94
CA LYS A 60 -11.14 -19.57 6.85
C LYS A 60 -10.17 -20.65 7.33
N ASN A 61 -8.88 -20.34 7.45
CA ASN A 61 -7.81 -21.28 7.78
C ASN A 61 -7.16 -20.99 9.15
N GLN A 62 -7.77 -20.15 9.98
CA GLN A 62 -7.28 -19.76 11.30
C GLN A 62 -8.46 -19.57 12.27
N ASN A 63 -8.20 -19.56 13.59
CA ASN A 63 -9.24 -19.44 14.62
C ASN A 63 -9.05 -18.24 15.58
N TYR A 64 -8.08 -17.37 15.32
CA TYR A 64 -7.73 -16.23 16.18
C TYR A 64 -8.57 -14.98 15.90
N PHE A 65 -8.72 -14.64 14.63
CA PHE A 65 -9.42 -13.44 14.17
C PHE A 65 -10.85 -13.81 13.73
N PRO A 66 -11.87 -13.08 14.18
CA PRO A 66 -13.27 -13.41 13.89
C PRO A 66 -13.73 -12.93 12.50
N SER A 67 -13.06 -11.95 11.89
CA SER A 67 -13.43 -11.43 10.57
C SER A 67 -12.24 -10.83 9.82
N ALA A 68 -12.38 -10.66 8.51
CA ALA A 68 -11.34 -10.08 7.66
C ALA A 68 -11.00 -8.63 8.05
N GLU A 69 -11.98 -7.88 8.55
CA GLU A 69 -11.81 -6.52 9.05
C GLU A 69 -10.96 -6.49 10.33
N VAL A 70 -11.18 -7.43 11.25
CA VAL A 70 -10.36 -7.54 12.47
C VAL A 70 -8.92 -7.96 12.12
N LEU A 71 -8.76 -8.88 11.17
CA LEU A 71 -7.45 -9.27 10.65
C LEU A 71 -6.74 -8.12 9.94
N HIS A 72 -7.44 -7.37 9.09
CA HIS A 72 -6.92 -6.17 8.44
C HIS A 72 -6.36 -5.20 9.47
N GLY A 73 -7.11 -4.98 10.55
CA GLY A 73 -6.69 -4.07 11.59
C GLY A 73 -5.50 -4.54 12.40
N ALA A 74 -5.47 -5.82 12.76
CA ALA A 74 -4.30 -6.43 13.38
C ALA A 74 -3.04 -6.30 12.51
N ILE A 75 -3.16 -6.50 11.19
CA ILE A 75 -2.06 -6.32 10.22
C ILE A 75 -1.60 -4.85 10.20
N LYS A 76 -2.54 -3.89 10.09
CA LYS A 76 -2.20 -2.46 10.11
C LYS A 76 -1.44 -2.08 11.38
N ARG A 77 -1.90 -2.55 12.53
CA ARG A 77 -1.24 -2.29 13.81
C ARG A 77 0.16 -2.87 13.87
N LYS A 78 0.33 -4.14 13.47
CA LYS A 78 1.63 -4.83 13.44
C LYS A 78 2.64 -4.15 12.53
N LEU A 79 2.19 -3.66 11.38
CA LEU A 79 3.02 -2.98 10.40
C LEU A 79 3.19 -1.48 10.66
N GLY A 80 2.65 -0.95 11.77
CA GLY A 80 2.84 0.45 12.17
C GLY A 80 1.97 1.46 11.41
N TYR A 81 0.95 1.00 10.69
CA TYR A 81 -0.06 1.85 10.02
C TYR A 81 -1.22 2.23 10.94
N SER A 82 -0.97 2.30 12.24
CA SER A 82 -1.93 2.70 13.28
C SER A 82 -1.33 3.81 14.14
N THR A 83 -2.15 4.80 14.51
CA THR A 83 -1.77 5.83 15.47
C THR A 83 -1.90 5.27 16.88
N THR A 84 -0.85 5.39 17.69
CA THR A 84 -0.89 4.99 19.11
C THR A 84 -1.07 6.23 19.96
N TYR A 85 -2.18 6.29 20.70
CA TYR A 85 -2.44 7.30 21.69
C TYR A 85 -2.02 6.77 23.06
N ARG A 86 -1.18 7.54 23.76
CA ARG A 86 -0.84 7.26 25.15
C ARG A 86 -1.63 8.19 26.05
N PHE A 87 -2.49 7.62 26.87
CA PHE A 87 -3.24 8.37 27.86
C PHE A 87 -2.37 8.68 29.09
N ARG A 88 -2.78 9.68 29.87
CA ARG A 88 -2.04 10.15 31.06
C ARG A 88 -1.97 9.09 32.16
N ASP A 89 -2.87 8.12 32.16
CA ASP A 89 -2.89 6.97 33.07
C ASP A 89 -1.90 5.86 32.66
N GLY A 90 -1.17 6.05 31.55
CA GLY A 90 -0.23 5.08 31.02
C GLY A 90 -0.86 4.01 30.13
N THR A 91 -2.17 4.04 29.89
CA THR A 91 -2.81 3.13 28.93
C THR A 91 -2.51 3.56 27.49
N GLU A 92 -2.25 2.56 26.64
CA GLU A 92 -2.02 2.75 25.21
C GLU A 92 -3.27 2.32 24.45
N TYR A 93 -3.79 3.23 23.63
CA TYR A 93 -4.91 2.98 22.74
C TYR A 93 -4.44 3.09 21.30
N HIS A 94 -4.64 2.02 20.55
CA HIS A 94 -4.27 1.97 19.14
C HIS A 94 -5.52 2.26 18.32
N HIS A 95 -5.46 3.33 17.54
CA HIS A 95 -6.49 3.67 16.58
C HIS A 95 -5.95 3.45 15.17
N GLU A 96 -6.67 2.67 14.40
CA GLU A 96 -6.36 2.46 13.00
C GLU A 96 -6.97 3.58 12.18
N GLU A 97 -6.18 4.57 11.80
CA GLU A 97 -6.67 5.60 10.87
C GLU A 97 -6.93 4.96 9.50
N SER A 98 -8.20 4.85 9.11
CA SER A 98 -8.62 4.41 7.77
C SER A 98 -8.12 5.39 6.70
N THR A 99 -8.03 6.68 7.04
CA THR A 99 -7.48 7.75 6.20
C THR A 99 -6.05 7.48 5.72
N ALA A 100 -5.19 6.89 6.56
CA ALA A 100 -3.82 6.59 6.16
C ALA A 100 -3.76 5.52 5.06
N PHE A 101 -4.68 4.55 5.09
CA PHE A 101 -4.78 3.52 4.06
C PHE A 101 -5.47 4.05 2.80
N ASP A 102 -6.49 4.90 2.93
CA ASP A 102 -7.20 5.52 1.80
C ASP A 102 -6.33 6.56 1.05
N SER A 103 -5.39 7.18 1.74
CA SER A 103 -4.44 8.15 1.17
C SER A 103 -3.14 7.52 0.64
N MET A 104 -2.99 6.19 0.72
CA MET A 104 -1.88 5.48 0.08
C MET A 104 -2.01 5.49 -1.44
N ASP A 105 -0.90 5.81 -2.11
CA ASP A 105 -0.77 5.54 -3.54
C ASP A 105 -0.57 4.04 -3.83
N GLN A 106 -0.61 3.65 -5.10
CA GLN A 106 -0.47 2.24 -5.49
C GLN A 106 0.87 1.61 -5.05
N ILE A 107 1.95 2.39 -4.99
CA ILE A 107 3.28 1.89 -4.62
C ILE A 107 3.30 1.57 -3.12
N GLN A 108 2.81 2.50 -2.31
CA GLN A 108 2.67 2.31 -0.87
C GLN A 108 1.76 1.13 -0.54
N PHE A 109 0.66 0.99 -1.29
CA PHE A 109 -0.24 -0.14 -1.13
C PHE A 109 0.41 -1.47 -1.50
N GLN A 110 1.19 -1.52 -2.59
CA GLN A 110 1.92 -2.74 -2.97
C GLN A 110 2.93 -3.15 -1.91
N LEU A 111 3.66 -2.19 -1.33
CA LEU A 111 4.57 -2.46 -0.22
C LEU A 111 3.83 -3.02 1.00
N PHE A 112 2.72 -2.39 1.37
CA PHE A 112 1.85 -2.88 2.45
C PHE A 112 1.36 -4.30 2.17
N TYR A 113 0.96 -4.59 0.94
CA TYR A 113 0.48 -5.91 0.53
C TYR A 113 1.55 -6.98 0.70
N GLU A 114 2.77 -6.75 0.24
CA GLU A 114 3.88 -7.71 0.39
C GLU A 114 4.23 -7.92 1.88
N GLN A 115 4.25 -6.85 2.67
CA GLN A 115 4.48 -6.95 4.12
C GLN A 115 3.37 -7.71 4.85
N ALA A 116 2.12 -7.49 4.45
CA ALA A 116 0.97 -8.21 5.00
C ALA A 116 1.06 -9.71 4.67
N LEU A 117 1.45 -10.05 3.45
CA LEU A 117 1.63 -11.44 3.01
C LEU A 117 2.72 -12.13 3.82
N GLN A 118 3.86 -11.47 4.01
CA GLN A 118 4.94 -11.98 4.85
C GLN A 118 4.47 -12.22 6.30
N LEU A 119 3.80 -11.24 6.91
CA LEU A 119 3.26 -11.35 8.27
C LEU A 119 2.27 -12.51 8.42
N ILE A 120 1.41 -12.73 7.41
CA ILE A 120 0.46 -13.84 7.40
C ILE A 120 1.18 -15.18 7.41
N CYS A 121 2.20 -15.35 6.57
CA CYS A 121 2.98 -16.58 6.45
C CYS A 121 3.84 -16.88 7.70
N GLU A 122 4.34 -15.83 8.36
CA GLU A 122 5.23 -15.95 9.52
C GLU A 122 4.47 -16.12 10.84
N GLU A 123 3.41 -15.33 11.07
CA GLU A 123 2.77 -15.23 12.39
C GLU A 123 1.35 -15.80 12.45
N ILE A 124 0.60 -15.80 11.35
CA ILE A 124 -0.84 -16.10 11.38
C ILE A 124 -1.13 -17.54 10.96
N ILE A 125 -0.52 -17.98 9.86
CA ILE A 125 -0.58 -19.37 9.39
C ILE A 125 0.87 -19.86 9.20
N PRO A 126 1.53 -20.30 10.28
CA PRO A 126 2.91 -20.75 10.21
C PRO A 126 3.07 -21.90 9.21
N ASN A 127 4.12 -21.83 8.37
CA ASN A 127 4.42 -22.76 7.28
C ASN A 127 3.55 -22.62 6.02
N LEU A 128 2.78 -21.53 5.88
CA LEU A 128 2.15 -21.19 4.60
C LEU A 128 3.21 -20.67 3.63
N ASP A 129 3.37 -21.33 2.49
CA ASP A 129 4.26 -20.86 1.42
C ASP A 129 3.71 -19.57 0.78
N SER A 130 4.47 -18.49 0.92
CA SER A 130 4.15 -17.16 0.38
C SER A 130 4.00 -17.17 -1.14
N ASP A 131 4.76 -18.01 -1.86
CA ASP A 131 4.72 -18.06 -3.33
C ASP A 131 3.47 -18.79 -3.82
N VAL A 132 2.98 -19.78 -3.07
CA VAL A 132 1.71 -20.45 -3.36
C VAL A 132 0.55 -19.48 -3.15
N LEU A 133 0.54 -18.75 -2.04
CA LEU A 133 -0.50 -17.75 -1.76
C LEU A 133 -0.47 -16.63 -2.80
N ARG A 134 0.71 -16.15 -3.20
CA ARG A 134 0.86 -15.11 -4.23
C ARG A 134 0.28 -15.58 -5.57
N LYS A 135 0.67 -16.76 -6.05
CA LYS A 135 0.16 -17.34 -7.30
C LYS A 135 -1.35 -17.55 -7.27
N GLU A 136 -1.88 -17.99 -6.14
CA GLU A 136 -3.32 -18.15 -5.97
C GLU A 136 -4.02 -16.80 -6.11
N MET A 137 -3.47 -15.72 -5.54
CA MET A 137 -4.06 -14.37 -5.62
C MET A 137 -3.90 -13.71 -7.00
N GLU A 138 -2.86 -14.05 -7.76
CA GLU A 138 -2.68 -13.62 -9.16
C GLU A 138 -3.77 -14.15 -10.08
N GLY A 139 -4.32 -15.33 -9.79
CA GLY A 139 -5.39 -15.97 -10.56
C GLY A 139 -6.79 -15.37 -10.39
N PHE A 140 -7.01 -14.47 -9.43
CA PHE A 140 -8.31 -13.82 -9.17
C PHE A 140 -8.48 -12.49 -9.95
N LEU A 141 -8.09 -12.49 -11.23
CA LEU A 141 -8.18 -11.34 -12.14
C LEU A 141 -9.43 -11.38 -13.02
#